data_AF-A0AAW0QH06-F1
#
_entry.id   AF-A0AAW0QH06-F1
#
_cell.length_a   1.000
_cell.length_b   1.000
_cell.length_c   1.000
_cell.angle_alpha   90.00
_cell.angle_beta   90.00
_cell.angle_gamma   90.00
#
_symmetry.space_group_name_H-M   'P 1'
#
loop_
_entity.id
_entity.type
_entity.pdbx_description
1 polymer ?
#
loop_
_entity_poly.entity_id
_entity_poly.type
_entity_poly.pdbx_seq_one_letter_code
_entity_poly.pdbx_strand_id
1 'polypeptide(L)'
;MLLGAVQVVTIKDLSHDVDRCTISTRGWRLFISELRASRQRLKELASRHIWAVQKYSDYLCSDQTLDLHAQAVYKGLISHGIEVPVEAIPVDGYSAGDCRTVYQILHNPQVRLCELLFNLGFQDVDNDTQHGSPPLCNATNPDYINWLLDRGADLKRRIQSCGDEQSQARGISTAHYVLYNLFQDSFDQMIEGDMVPSNHYHGFVEVLIKALPVSLADSCVCACSTDGCTPFLYMMHKMARDRHRFIEESVRLDFRRAFEGISTDNLASLYLAAMRAEAFIALGITHTCCKEHGISNALQAYPMIDRDEIDEIQEEESRLIEVLDDMVEEFQARIAHISHDLEALEACWKDFWTCRVPQILGELEGGQLTASERLSAEQIGVVWESQSESDEVPGDSEEILGNPHPEGTVDWFDYELKSIVGDI
;
A
#
# COMPACT_ATOMS: atom_id res chain seq x y z
N MET A 1 13.43 -39.78 -29.20
CA MET A 1 13.58 -38.46 -29.86
C MET A 1 12.48 -37.49 -29.38
N LEU A 2 12.41 -37.23 -28.07
CA LEU A 2 11.50 -36.24 -27.44
C LEU A 2 12.22 -35.62 -26.22
N LEU A 3 13.46 -35.15 -26.41
CA LEU A 3 14.29 -34.53 -25.36
C LEU A 3 15.01 -33.27 -25.87
N GLY A 4 14.48 -32.61 -26.92
CA GLY A 4 15.20 -31.53 -27.63
C GLY A 4 14.46 -30.20 -27.73
N ALA A 5 13.34 -29.99 -27.02
CA ALA A 5 12.55 -28.77 -27.17
C ALA A 5 11.81 -28.38 -25.88
N VAL A 6 12.47 -28.49 -24.72
CA VAL A 6 12.08 -27.61 -23.61
C VAL A 6 12.69 -26.26 -23.98
N GLN A 7 11.95 -25.48 -24.78
CA GLN A 7 12.18 -24.03 -24.86
C GLN A 7 12.34 -23.54 -23.43
N VAL A 8 13.32 -22.67 -23.20
CA VAL A 8 13.51 -21.96 -21.94
C VAL A 8 12.23 -21.16 -21.72
N VAL A 9 11.22 -21.79 -21.12
CA VAL A 9 10.04 -21.11 -20.63
C VAL A 9 10.61 -20.23 -19.54
N THR A 10 10.66 -18.93 -19.82
CA THR A 10 11.21 -17.99 -18.88
C THR A 10 10.27 -17.99 -17.67
N ILE A 11 10.78 -17.73 -16.46
CA ILE A 11 9.90 -17.64 -15.28
C ILE A 11 8.83 -16.56 -15.49
N LYS A 12 9.07 -15.59 -16.39
CA LYS A 12 8.10 -14.61 -16.84
C LYS A 12 6.90 -15.20 -17.61
N ASP A 13 7.15 -16.16 -18.50
CA ASP A 13 6.07 -16.89 -19.19
C ASP A 13 5.28 -17.74 -18.19
N LEU A 14 5.97 -18.26 -17.16
CA LEU A 14 5.33 -18.98 -16.06
C LEU A 14 4.60 -18.03 -15.09
N SER A 15 5.05 -16.81 -14.84
CA SER A 15 4.40 -15.88 -13.88
C SER A 15 3.02 -15.43 -14.40
N HIS A 16 2.89 -15.17 -15.70
CA HIS A 16 1.58 -14.93 -16.31
C HIS A 16 0.65 -16.15 -16.29
N ASP A 17 1.22 -17.37 -16.33
CA ASP A 17 0.47 -18.63 -16.21
C ASP A 17 0.25 -19.06 -14.73
N VAL A 18 1.03 -18.55 -13.78
CA VAL A 18 0.89 -18.76 -12.32
C VAL A 18 -0.42 -18.18 -11.84
N ASP A 19 -0.71 -16.94 -12.23
CA ASP A 19 -1.97 -16.26 -11.91
C ASP A 19 -3.18 -16.96 -12.55
N ARG A 20 -2.96 -17.75 -13.61
CA ARG A 20 -4.00 -18.49 -14.35
C ARG A 20 -4.08 -19.98 -14.04
N CYS A 21 -3.31 -20.49 -13.07
CA CYS A 21 -3.45 -21.84 -12.50
C CYS A 21 -3.46 -22.99 -13.55
N THR A 22 -2.75 -22.86 -14.67
CA THR A 22 -2.76 -23.87 -15.76
C THR A 22 -1.71 -24.97 -15.57
N ILE A 23 -0.74 -24.78 -14.68
CA ILE A 23 0.36 -25.74 -14.46
C ILE A 23 -0.05 -26.80 -13.44
N SER A 24 -0.11 -28.06 -13.89
CA SER A 24 -0.33 -29.20 -12.99
C SER A 24 0.68 -29.25 -11.85
N THR A 25 0.32 -29.84 -10.70
CA THR A 25 1.26 -30.07 -9.58
C THR A 25 2.56 -30.79 -10.02
N ARG A 26 2.47 -31.65 -11.05
CA ARG A 26 3.62 -32.32 -11.64
C ARG A 26 4.54 -31.34 -12.37
N GLY A 27 3.97 -30.39 -13.12
CA GLY A 27 4.72 -29.32 -13.79
C GLY A 27 5.49 -28.47 -12.79
N TRP A 28 4.85 -28.05 -11.70
CA TRP A 28 5.51 -27.28 -10.64
C TRP A 28 6.69 -28.02 -10.01
N ARG A 29 6.54 -29.31 -9.70
CA ARG A 29 7.63 -30.12 -9.15
C ARG A 29 8.82 -30.23 -10.10
N LEU A 30 8.55 -30.42 -11.40
CA LEU A 30 9.61 -30.48 -12.41
C LEU A 30 10.32 -29.14 -12.53
N PHE A 31 9.56 -28.04 -12.64
CA PHE A 31 10.11 -26.70 -12.71
C PHE A 31 11.03 -26.39 -11.51
N ILE A 32 10.56 -26.62 -10.28
CA ILE A 32 11.37 -26.31 -9.09
C ILE A 32 12.58 -27.23 -8.98
N SER A 33 12.45 -28.50 -9.36
CA SER A 33 13.59 -29.43 -9.42
C SER A 33 14.66 -28.94 -10.38
N GLU A 34 14.27 -28.48 -11.57
CA GLU A 34 15.21 -27.92 -12.55
C GLU A 34 15.80 -26.59 -12.08
N LEU A 35 15.00 -25.72 -11.46
CA LEU A 35 15.50 -24.47 -10.87
C LEU A 35 16.57 -24.75 -9.81
N ARG A 36 16.31 -25.70 -8.90
CA ARG A 36 17.30 -26.13 -7.89
C ARG A 36 18.55 -26.70 -8.54
N ALA A 37 18.39 -27.59 -9.52
CA ALA A 37 19.52 -28.20 -10.23
C ALA A 37 20.37 -27.13 -10.95
N SER A 38 19.72 -26.12 -11.54
CA SER A 38 20.39 -24.97 -12.14
C SER A 38 21.21 -24.18 -11.12
N ARG A 39 20.62 -23.85 -9.96
CA ARG A 39 21.32 -23.17 -8.87
C ARG A 39 22.49 -23.98 -8.31
N GLN A 40 22.33 -25.29 -8.20
CA GLN A 40 23.39 -26.18 -7.74
C GLN A 40 24.57 -26.21 -8.73
N ARG A 41 24.31 -26.29 -10.04
CA ARG A 41 25.36 -26.21 -11.07
C ARG A 41 26.11 -24.88 -11.02
N LEU A 42 25.39 -23.77 -10.87
CA LEU A 42 26.00 -22.44 -10.73
C LEU A 42 26.88 -22.37 -9.48
N LYS A 43 26.38 -22.87 -8.35
CA LYS A 43 27.10 -22.94 -7.07
C LYS A 43 28.38 -23.78 -7.19
N GLU A 44 28.32 -24.95 -7.82
CA GLU A 44 29.50 -25.80 -8.04
C GLU A 44 30.54 -25.14 -8.95
N LEU A 45 30.10 -24.49 -10.03
CA LEU A 45 30.99 -23.75 -10.93
C LEU A 45 31.68 -22.59 -10.19
N ALA A 46 30.90 -21.84 -9.40
CA ALA A 46 31.37 -20.75 -8.58
C ALA A 46 32.38 -21.20 -7.52
N SER A 47 32.14 -22.34 -6.85
CA SER A 47 33.05 -22.89 -5.85
C SER A 47 34.41 -23.29 -6.43
N ARG A 48 34.48 -23.72 -7.70
CA ARG A 48 35.76 -23.98 -8.39
C ARG A 48 36.53 -22.71 -8.74
N HIS A 49 35.84 -21.58 -8.82
CA HIS A 49 36.37 -20.28 -9.18
C HIS A 49 36.10 -19.24 -8.09
N ILE A 50 36.26 -19.64 -6.82
CA ILE A 50 35.87 -18.81 -5.67
C ILE A 50 36.52 -17.42 -5.68
N TRP A 51 37.71 -17.30 -6.27
CA TRP A 51 38.43 -16.03 -6.45
C TRP A 51 37.65 -15.01 -7.30
N ALA A 52 36.81 -15.45 -8.24
CA ALA A 52 36.00 -14.57 -9.09
C ALA A 52 34.75 -14.02 -8.37
N VAL A 53 34.35 -14.65 -7.27
CA VAL A 53 33.09 -14.41 -6.55
C VAL A 53 33.29 -14.44 -5.04
N GLN A 54 34.46 -14.00 -4.57
CA GLN A 54 34.90 -14.17 -3.18
C GLN A 54 33.91 -13.57 -2.16
N LYS A 55 33.24 -12.47 -2.51
CA LYS A 55 32.20 -11.83 -1.68
C LYS A 55 31.01 -12.73 -1.35
N TYR A 56 30.84 -13.86 -2.06
CA TYR A 56 29.75 -14.81 -1.88
C TYR A 56 30.22 -16.16 -1.29
N SER A 57 31.47 -16.27 -0.83
CA SER A 57 32.04 -17.53 -0.33
C SER A 57 31.15 -18.24 0.69
N ASP A 58 30.56 -17.49 1.61
CA ASP A 58 29.79 -18.05 2.71
C ASP A 58 28.50 -18.72 2.19
N TYR A 59 27.85 -18.11 1.20
CA TYR A 59 26.70 -18.68 0.51
C TYR A 59 27.07 -19.88 -0.37
N LEU A 60 28.27 -19.88 -0.96
CA LEU A 60 28.77 -20.98 -1.77
C LEU A 60 29.12 -22.22 -0.92
N CYS A 61 29.45 -22.03 0.35
CA CYS A 61 29.77 -23.10 1.30
C CYS A 61 28.57 -23.58 2.13
N SER A 62 27.44 -22.85 2.13
CA SER A 62 26.25 -23.25 2.88
C SER A 62 25.51 -24.43 2.23
N ASP A 63 24.58 -25.06 2.96
CA ASP A 63 23.66 -26.05 2.38
C ASP A 63 22.46 -25.40 1.65
N GLN A 64 22.34 -24.07 1.70
CA GLN A 64 21.23 -23.33 1.10
C GLN A 64 21.36 -23.28 -0.42
N THR A 65 20.22 -23.26 -1.10
CA THR A 65 20.18 -23.06 -2.55
C THR A 65 20.54 -21.61 -2.84
N LEU A 66 21.44 -21.40 -3.81
CA LEU A 66 21.84 -20.06 -4.22
C LEU A 66 20.64 -19.34 -4.88
N ASP A 67 19.94 -18.47 -4.16
CA ASP A 67 18.76 -17.77 -4.65
C ASP A 67 19.03 -16.29 -4.92
N LEU A 68 18.99 -15.44 -3.89
CA LEU A 68 19.17 -13.98 -4.04
C LEU A 68 20.43 -13.63 -4.82
N HIS A 69 21.55 -14.30 -4.50
CA HIS A 69 22.87 -13.98 -5.06
C HIS A 69 23.16 -14.68 -6.39
N ALA A 70 22.23 -15.48 -6.94
CA ALA A 70 22.47 -16.24 -8.15
C ALA A 70 22.90 -15.35 -9.33
N GLN A 71 22.20 -14.23 -9.53
CA GLN A 71 22.51 -13.29 -10.62
C GLN A 71 23.87 -12.63 -10.45
N ALA A 72 24.21 -12.23 -9.23
CA ALA A 72 25.48 -11.58 -8.96
C ALA A 72 26.68 -12.55 -9.05
N VAL A 73 26.51 -13.81 -8.64
CA VAL A 73 27.49 -14.87 -8.86
C VAL A 73 27.72 -15.11 -10.35
N TYR A 74 26.64 -15.25 -11.12
CA TYR A 74 26.71 -15.40 -12.58
C TYR A 74 27.49 -14.26 -13.24
N LYS A 75 27.14 -13.00 -12.94
CA LYS A 75 27.85 -11.82 -13.45
C LYS A 75 29.32 -11.80 -13.04
N GLY A 76 29.62 -12.17 -11.79
CA GLY A 76 30.99 -12.29 -11.29
C GLY A 76 31.81 -13.27 -12.14
N LEU A 77 31.28 -14.45 -12.44
CA LEU A 77 31.95 -15.45 -13.30
C LEU A 77 32.19 -14.92 -14.71
N ILE A 78 31.15 -14.38 -15.36
CA ILE A 78 31.26 -13.86 -16.74
C ILE A 78 32.25 -12.70 -16.83
N SER A 79 32.27 -11.79 -15.84
CA SER A 79 33.21 -10.65 -15.81
C SER A 79 34.68 -11.06 -15.75
N HIS A 80 34.97 -12.30 -15.33
CA HIS A 80 36.31 -12.89 -15.29
C HIS A 80 36.58 -13.83 -16.47
N GLY A 81 35.72 -13.82 -17.51
CA GLY A 81 35.88 -14.65 -18.71
C GLY A 81 35.60 -16.13 -18.48
N ILE A 82 34.90 -16.49 -17.40
CA ILE A 82 34.51 -17.88 -17.12
C ILE A 82 33.21 -18.17 -17.87
N GLU A 83 33.24 -19.16 -18.76
CA GLU A 83 32.04 -19.60 -19.48
C GLU A 83 31.06 -20.31 -18.52
N VAL A 84 29.81 -19.83 -18.49
CA VAL A 84 28.74 -20.44 -17.69
C VAL A 84 27.83 -21.26 -18.61
N PRO A 85 27.62 -22.57 -18.33
CA PRO A 85 26.71 -23.40 -19.11
C PRO A 85 25.28 -22.85 -19.08
N VAL A 86 24.55 -22.99 -20.20
CA VAL A 86 23.20 -22.45 -20.38
C VAL A 86 22.25 -22.92 -19.26
N GLU A 87 22.41 -24.16 -18.80
CA GLU A 87 21.58 -24.79 -17.76
C GLU A 87 21.86 -24.25 -16.35
N ALA A 88 22.93 -23.48 -16.16
CA ALA A 88 23.32 -22.82 -14.92
C ALA A 88 23.07 -21.30 -14.96
N ILE A 89 22.61 -20.75 -16.09
CA ILE A 89 22.29 -19.33 -16.20
C ILE A 89 21.05 -19.05 -15.33
N PRO A 90 21.16 -18.13 -14.35
CA PRO A 90 20.00 -17.70 -13.60
C PRO A 90 19.00 -17.00 -14.51
N VAL A 91 17.71 -17.26 -14.26
CA VAL A 91 16.65 -16.58 -14.99
C VAL A 91 16.65 -15.12 -14.58
N ASP A 92 16.86 -14.23 -15.54
CA ASP A 92 16.84 -12.78 -15.34
C ASP A 92 15.43 -12.31 -14.96
N GLY A 93 15.38 -11.37 -14.01
CA GLY A 93 14.19 -10.55 -13.77
C GLY A 93 13.96 -9.53 -14.88
N TYR A 94 12.98 -8.64 -14.69
CA TYR A 94 12.57 -7.63 -15.67
C TYR A 94 13.68 -6.67 -16.14
N SER A 95 14.78 -6.55 -15.39
CA SER A 95 15.87 -5.61 -15.65
C SER A 95 17.24 -6.29 -15.54
N ALA A 96 18.12 -6.04 -16.52
CA ALA A 96 19.49 -6.54 -16.54
C ALA A 96 20.30 -5.95 -15.37
N GLY A 97 20.29 -6.61 -14.22
CA GLY A 97 20.66 -5.91 -12.99
C GLY A 97 20.21 -6.66 -11.77
N ASP A 98 18.89 -6.85 -11.71
CA ASP A 98 18.14 -7.18 -10.52
C ASP A 98 18.51 -8.54 -9.94
N CYS A 99 19.00 -8.53 -8.70
CA CYS A 99 19.03 -9.71 -7.86
C CYS A 99 17.68 -9.82 -7.15
N ARG A 100 16.87 -10.83 -7.48
CA ARG A 100 15.58 -11.12 -6.84
C ARG A 100 15.57 -12.55 -6.34
N THR A 101 14.89 -12.77 -5.22
CA THR A 101 14.58 -14.10 -4.71
C THR A 101 13.48 -14.74 -5.56
N VAL A 102 13.38 -16.07 -5.53
CA VAL A 102 12.28 -16.78 -6.21
C VAL A 102 10.91 -16.31 -5.70
N TYR A 103 10.83 -15.95 -4.42
CA TYR A 103 9.65 -15.44 -3.74
C TYR A 103 9.14 -14.11 -4.32
N GLN A 104 10.05 -13.27 -4.79
CA GLN A 104 9.70 -12.00 -5.46
C GLN A 104 9.37 -12.17 -6.92
N ILE A 105 10.00 -13.14 -7.60
CA ILE A 105 9.75 -13.38 -9.01
C ILE A 105 8.35 -13.99 -9.21
N LEU A 106 7.93 -14.88 -8.31
CA LEU A 106 6.64 -15.57 -8.42
C LEU A 106 5.42 -14.74 -8.04
N HIS A 107 5.61 -13.56 -7.43
CA HIS A 107 4.56 -12.59 -7.07
C HIS A 107 3.29 -13.20 -6.43
N ASN A 108 3.23 -13.25 -5.09
CA ASN A 108 2.14 -13.88 -4.34
C ASN A 108 1.91 -15.38 -4.64
N PRO A 109 2.96 -16.23 -4.61
CA PRO A 109 2.80 -17.66 -4.81
C PRO A 109 1.91 -18.32 -3.74
N GLN A 110 1.20 -19.38 -4.13
CA GLN A 110 0.45 -20.21 -3.19
C GLN A 110 1.37 -20.79 -2.09
N VAL A 111 0.91 -20.79 -0.84
CA VAL A 111 1.67 -21.29 0.33
C VAL A 111 2.28 -22.68 0.11
N ARG A 112 1.54 -23.59 -0.54
CA ARG A 112 2.05 -24.94 -0.84
C ARG A 112 3.29 -24.94 -1.74
N LEU A 113 3.36 -23.99 -2.68
CA LEU A 113 4.52 -23.78 -3.54
C LEU A 113 5.69 -23.21 -2.74
N CYS A 114 5.40 -22.25 -1.85
CA CYS A 114 6.40 -21.67 -0.95
C CYS A 114 7.04 -22.72 -0.05
N GLU A 115 6.25 -23.61 0.52
CA GLU A 115 6.72 -24.76 1.31
C GLU A 115 7.65 -25.67 0.49
N LEU A 116 7.29 -25.97 -0.75
CA LEU A 116 8.12 -26.81 -1.60
C LEU A 116 9.46 -26.13 -1.91
N LEU A 117 9.47 -24.84 -2.24
CA LEU A 117 10.68 -24.05 -2.47
C LEU A 117 11.56 -24.01 -1.22
N PHE A 118 10.97 -23.71 -0.06
CA PHE A 118 11.69 -23.59 1.19
C PHE A 118 12.37 -24.91 1.59
N ASN A 119 11.65 -26.02 1.48
CA ASN A 119 12.19 -27.36 1.74
C ASN A 119 13.28 -27.79 0.74
N LEU A 120 13.35 -27.13 -0.41
CA LEU A 120 14.40 -27.33 -1.41
C LEU A 120 15.58 -26.37 -1.24
N GLY A 121 15.62 -25.60 -0.15
CA GLY A 121 16.74 -24.76 0.26
C GLY A 121 16.66 -23.31 -0.20
N PHE A 122 15.57 -22.88 -0.84
CA PHE A 122 15.31 -21.47 -1.13
C PHE A 122 14.83 -20.79 0.16
N GLN A 123 15.74 -20.21 0.94
CA GLN A 123 15.45 -19.72 2.29
C GLN A 123 15.61 -18.20 2.43
N ASP A 124 15.92 -17.49 1.34
CA ASP A 124 16.06 -16.03 1.32
C ASP A 124 14.68 -15.35 1.38
N VAL A 125 14.01 -15.40 2.54
CA VAL A 125 12.64 -14.88 2.74
C VAL A 125 12.58 -13.41 3.19
N ASP A 126 13.67 -12.89 3.76
CA ASP A 126 13.76 -11.52 4.30
C ASP A 126 14.97 -10.73 3.76
N ASN A 127 15.70 -11.29 2.81
CA ASN A 127 16.92 -10.67 2.34
C ASN A 127 16.60 -9.47 1.42
N ASP A 128 17.38 -8.39 1.58
CA ASP A 128 17.29 -7.24 0.68
C ASP A 128 17.78 -7.62 -0.71
N THR A 129 16.97 -7.23 -1.69
CA THR A 129 17.42 -7.18 -3.08
C THR A 129 18.37 -6.02 -3.30
N GLN A 130 18.94 -5.93 -4.50
CA GLN A 130 19.63 -4.73 -4.95
C GLN A 130 18.74 -3.47 -4.89
N HIS A 131 17.42 -3.60 -4.70
CA HIS A 131 16.49 -2.47 -4.54
C HIS A 131 16.05 -2.27 -3.08
N GLY A 132 16.62 -2.99 -2.11
CA GLY A 132 16.31 -2.84 -0.69
C GLY A 132 14.94 -3.34 -0.25
N SER A 133 14.17 -3.93 -1.17
CA SER A 133 12.82 -4.42 -0.91
C SER A 133 12.85 -5.94 -0.73
N PRO A 134 12.50 -6.49 0.45
CA PRO A 134 12.32 -7.93 0.68
C PRO A 134 11.01 -8.45 0.06
N PRO A 135 10.79 -9.77 -0.06
CA PRO A 135 9.55 -10.35 -0.60
C PRO A 135 8.26 -9.79 0.04
N LEU A 136 8.31 -9.55 1.35
CA LEU A 136 7.19 -9.07 2.14
C LEU A 136 6.69 -7.68 1.68
N CYS A 137 7.55 -6.84 1.11
CA CYS A 137 7.18 -5.51 0.62
C CYS A 137 6.32 -5.50 -0.64
N ASN A 138 6.26 -6.59 -1.41
CA ASN A 138 5.44 -6.68 -2.62
C ASN A 138 4.31 -7.71 -2.47
N ALA A 139 4.16 -8.27 -1.28
CA ALA A 139 3.15 -9.27 -1.00
C ALA A 139 1.80 -8.57 -0.76
N THR A 140 0.76 -9.08 -1.39
CA THR A 140 -0.63 -8.60 -1.30
C THR A 140 -1.58 -9.71 -0.85
N ASN A 141 -1.20 -10.98 -1.05
CA ASN A 141 -1.96 -12.14 -0.59
C ASN A 141 -1.72 -12.40 0.92
N PRO A 142 -2.76 -12.39 1.77
CA PRO A 142 -2.61 -12.56 3.21
C PRO A 142 -1.98 -13.90 3.63
N ASP A 143 -2.31 -15.01 2.97
CA ASP A 143 -1.76 -16.33 3.29
C ASP A 143 -0.26 -16.39 3.00
N TYR A 144 0.17 -15.76 1.90
CA TYR A 144 1.58 -15.66 1.55
C TYR A 144 2.34 -14.73 2.51
N ILE A 145 1.74 -13.60 2.89
CA ILE A 145 2.29 -12.68 3.90
C ILE A 145 2.50 -13.44 5.22
N ASN A 146 1.48 -14.12 5.73
CA ASN A 146 1.59 -14.92 6.95
C ASN A 146 2.68 -15.99 6.83
N TRP A 147 2.75 -16.67 5.69
CA TRP A 147 3.80 -17.65 5.44
C TRP A 147 5.21 -17.03 5.52
N LEU A 148 5.43 -15.85 4.94
CA LEU A 148 6.71 -15.14 5.04
C LEU A 148 7.04 -14.79 6.50
N LEU A 149 6.06 -14.27 7.24
CA LEU A 149 6.22 -13.90 8.66
C LEU A 149 6.57 -15.12 9.52
N ASP A 150 5.90 -16.24 9.30
CA ASP A 150 6.16 -17.49 10.02
C ASP A 150 7.54 -18.09 9.69
N ARG A 151 8.17 -17.66 8.59
CA ARG A 151 9.55 -17.99 8.21
C ARG A 151 10.58 -16.94 8.60
N GLY A 152 10.17 -15.93 9.37
CA GLY A 152 11.08 -14.95 9.96
C GLY A 152 11.28 -13.69 9.13
N ALA A 153 10.40 -13.39 8.17
CA ALA A 153 10.36 -12.05 7.58
C ALA A 153 10.04 -10.99 8.64
N ASP A 154 10.74 -9.85 8.60
CA ASP A 154 10.68 -8.84 9.66
C ASP A 154 9.86 -7.61 9.25
N LEU A 155 8.70 -7.44 9.88
CA LEU A 155 7.84 -6.26 9.70
C LEU A 155 8.51 -4.95 10.17
N LYS A 156 9.45 -5.03 11.10
CA LYS A 156 10.15 -3.87 11.69
C LYS A 156 11.36 -3.43 10.87
N ARG A 157 11.77 -4.23 9.88
CA ARG A 157 12.89 -3.93 9.00
C ARG A 157 12.66 -2.58 8.32
N ARG A 158 13.61 -1.66 8.48
CA ARG A 158 13.64 -0.38 7.76
C ARG A 158 14.15 -0.63 6.33
N ILE A 159 13.42 -0.17 5.33
CA ILE A 159 13.72 -0.39 3.92
C ILE A 159 14.83 0.57 3.50
N GLN A 160 15.93 -0.01 3.02
CA GLN A 160 17.07 0.74 2.47
C GLN A 160 16.91 0.79 0.95
N SER A 161 16.03 1.65 0.42
CA SER A 161 15.88 1.76 -1.03
C SER A 161 17.23 2.10 -1.66
N CYS A 162 17.69 1.29 -2.60
CA CYS A 162 18.96 1.52 -3.25
C CYS A 162 18.81 2.59 -4.32
N GLY A 163 19.54 3.69 -4.14
CA GLY A 163 19.70 4.73 -5.16
C GLY A 163 19.04 6.06 -4.81
N ASP A 164 18.33 6.14 -3.70
CA ASP A 164 17.73 7.39 -3.23
C ASP A 164 18.02 7.57 -1.73
N GLU A 165 18.97 8.45 -1.41
CA GLU A 165 19.26 8.87 -0.03
C GLU A 165 17.98 9.33 0.71
N GLN A 166 16.97 9.81 -0.03
CA GLN A 166 15.72 10.29 0.53
C GLN A 166 14.83 9.15 1.05
N SER A 167 14.78 8.01 0.36
CA SER A 167 14.01 6.85 0.83
C SER A 167 14.60 6.23 2.11
N GLN A 168 15.93 6.24 2.26
CA GLN A 168 16.58 5.83 3.51
C GLN A 168 16.33 6.83 4.65
N ALA A 169 16.23 8.13 4.33
CA ALA A 169 15.90 9.17 5.29
C ALA A 169 14.49 9.01 5.88
N ARG A 170 13.52 8.55 5.08
CA ARG A 170 12.13 8.36 5.53
C ARG A 170 11.97 7.33 6.62
N GLY A 171 12.88 6.36 6.76
CA GLY A 171 12.73 5.30 7.75
C GLY A 171 11.48 4.44 7.53
N ILE A 172 10.98 4.28 6.30
CA ILE A 172 9.83 3.41 6.04
C ILE A 172 10.21 1.96 6.40
N SER A 173 9.30 1.24 7.05
CA SER A 173 9.48 -0.18 7.39
C SER A 173 8.67 -1.11 6.49
N THR A 174 9.02 -2.40 6.49
CA THR A 174 8.26 -3.43 5.77
C THR A 174 6.79 -3.47 6.18
N ALA A 175 6.45 -3.19 7.45
CA ALA A 175 5.05 -3.08 7.89
C ALA A 175 4.25 -2.02 7.11
N HIS A 176 4.87 -0.90 6.75
CA HIS A 176 4.21 0.14 5.95
C HIS A 176 3.84 -0.41 4.56
N TYR A 177 4.76 -1.14 3.92
CA TYR A 177 4.51 -1.79 2.64
C TYR A 177 3.40 -2.84 2.75
N VAL A 178 3.47 -3.69 3.78
CA VAL A 178 2.48 -4.76 4.00
C VAL A 178 1.08 -4.18 4.17
N LEU A 179 0.89 -3.24 5.10
CA LEU A 179 -0.45 -2.70 5.36
C LEU A 179 -0.98 -1.86 4.21
N TYR A 180 -0.11 -1.15 3.48
CA TYR A 180 -0.52 -0.44 2.26
C TYR A 180 -0.98 -1.40 1.16
N ASN A 181 -0.18 -2.43 0.85
CA ASN A 181 -0.46 -3.36 -0.25
C ASN A 181 -1.59 -4.34 0.07
N LEU A 182 -1.71 -4.78 1.33
CA LEU A 182 -2.78 -5.67 1.77
C LEU A 182 -4.16 -5.08 1.45
N PHE A 183 -4.32 -3.76 1.62
CA PHE A 183 -5.58 -3.06 1.36
C PHE A 183 -5.77 -2.67 -0.11
N GLN A 184 -4.70 -2.68 -0.93
CA GLN A 184 -4.84 -2.43 -2.36
C GLN A 184 -5.60 -3.56 -3.07
N ASP A 185 -5.25 -4.82 -2.81
CA ASP A 185 -5.78 -5.94 -3.60
C ASP A 185 -6.89 -6.72 -2.88
N SER A 186 -6.82 -6.84 -1.55
CA SER A 186 -7.74 -7.70 -0.78
C SER A 186 -9.04 -6.99 -0.42
N PHE A 187 -9.02 -5.66 -0.37
CA PHE A 187 -10.14 -4.87 0.13
C PHE A 187 -11.22 -4.67 -0.94
N ASP A 188 -10.81 -4.34 -2.17
CA ASP A 188 -11.72 -4.25 -3.32
C ASP A 188 -12.53 -5.54 -3.50
N GLN A 189 -11.88 -6.70 -3.34
CA GLN A 189 -12.53 -8.02 -3.41
C GLN A 189 -13.50 -8.28 -2.24
N MET A 190 -13.28 -7.66 -1.07
CA MET A 190 -14.12 -7.83 0.12
C MET A 190 -15.41 -7.00 0.05
N ILE A 191 -15.35 -5.84 -0.60
CA ILE A 191 -16.45 -4.86 -0.67
C ILE A 191 -17.44 -5.19 -1.77
N GLU A 192 -16.97 -5.73 -2.90
CA GLU A 192 -17.81 -6.07 -4.05
C GLU A 192 -18.87 -7.17 -3.76
N GLY A 193 -18.94 -7.66 -2.51
CA GLY A 193 -19.98 -8.60 -2.06
C GLY A 193 -19.80 -10.00 -2.63
N ASP A 194 -18.76 -10.21 -3.44
CA ASP A 194 -18.25 -11.53 -3.75
C ASP A 194 -17.82 -12.17 -2.43
N MET A 195 -18.35 -13.35 -2.15
CA MET A 195 -17.98 -14.12 -0.97
C MET A 195 -16.48 -14.42 -1.03
N VAL A 196 -15.66 -13.54 -0.47
CA VAL A 196 -14.26 -13.81 -0.21
C VAL A 196 -14.24 -15.13 0.56
N PRO A 197 -13.55 -16.17 0.04
CA PRO A 197 -13.50 -17.44 0.73
C PRO A 197 -13.04 -17.21 2.16
N SER A 198 -13.78 -17.72 3.15
CA SER A 198 -13.61 -17.41 4.58
C SER A 198 -12.17 -17.54 5.10
N ASN A 199 -11.37 -18.38 4.43
CA ASN A 199 -9.94 -18.56 4.65
C ASN A 199 -9.09 -17.30 4.35
N HIS A 200 -9.40 -16.51 3.32
CA HIS A 200 -8.66 -15.29 3.01
C HIS A 200 -8.90 -14.20 4.07
N TYR A 201 -10.11 -14.13 4.62
CA TYR A 201 -10.45 -13.22 5.72
C TYR A 201 -9.65 -13.54 6.98
N HIS A 202 -9.51 -14.82 7.33
CA HIS A 202 -8.70 -15.24 8.46
C HIS A 202 -7.23 -14.82 8.29
N GLY A 203 -6.65 -15.10 7.11
CA GLY A 203 -5.29 -14.69 6.80
C GLY A 203 -5.10 -13.17 6.91
N PHE A 204 -6.06 -12.40 6.42
CA PHE A 204 -6.06 -10.93 6.51
C PHE A 204 -6.03 -10.44 7.96
N VAL A 205 -6.92 -10.96 8.82
CA VAL A 205 -6.96 -10.61 10.25
C VAL A 205 -5.65 -10.99 10.96
N GLU A 206 -5.08 -12.15 10.64
CA GLU A 206 -3.77 -12.56 11.20
C GLU A 206 -2.63 -11.60 10.82
N VAL A 207 -2.62 -11.10 9.58
CA VAL A 207 -1.62 -10.10 9.15
C VAL A 207 -1.81 -8.80 9.94
N LEU A 208 -3.05 -8.34 10.10
CA LEU A 208 -3.36 -7.14 10.89
C LEU A 208 -2.88 -7.27 12.34
N ILE A 209 -3.16 -8.40 12.99
CA ILE A 209 -2.71 -8.69 14.37
C ILE A 209 -1.19 -8.61 14.48
N LYS A 210 -0.44 -9.09 13.48
CA LYS A 210 1.04 -9.05 13.46
C LYS A 210 1.58 -7.66 13.13
N ALA A 211 0.95 -6.92 12.22
CA ALA A 211 1.48 -5.67 11.65
C ALA A 211 1.05 -4.41 12.40
N LEU A 212 -0.18 -4.32 12.93
CA LEU A 212 -0.66 -3.14 13.64
C LEU A 212 0.15 -2.78 14.90
N PRO A 213 0.67 -3.74 15.69
CA PRO A 213 1.54 -3.41 16.82
C PRO A 213 2.89 -2.80 16.41
N VAL A 214 3.24 -2.80 15.11
CA VAL A 214 4.44 -2.14 14.60
C VAL A 214 4.19 -0.65 14.49
N SER A 215 4.31 0.06 15.62
CA SER A 215 4.17 1.52 15.72
C SER A 215 5.43 2.29 15.32
N LEU A 216 6.15 1.80 14.30
CA LEU A 216 7.34 2.49 13.79
C LEU A 216 6.87 3.62 12.87
N ALA A 217 6.90 4.85 13.36
CA ALA A 217 6.70 6.00 12.48
C ALA A 217 7.88 6.16 11.51
N ASP A 218 7.56 6.64 10.30
CA ASP A 218 8.52 7.16 9.34
C ASP A 218 9.03 8.56 9.80
N SER A 219 9.85 9.23 8.98
CA SER A 219 10.38 10.56 9.28
C SER A 219 9.58 11.69 8.61
N CYS A 220 8.33 11.43 8.25
CA CYS A 220 7.47 12.42 7.63
C CYS A 220 7.17 13.58 8.60
N VAL A 221 7.05 14.79 8.05
CA VAL A 221 6.60 15.99 8.77
C VAL A 221 5.32 16.50 8.12
N CYS A 222 4.18 15.92 8.49
CA CYS A 222 2.86 16.23 7.94
C CYS A 222 1.84 16.28 9.06
N ALA A 223 0.92 17.25 9.04
CA ALA A 223 -0.04 17.42 10.12
C ALA A 223 -1.00 16.23 10.30
N CYS A 224 -1.06 15.29 9.34
CA CYS A 224 -1.82 14.03 9.49
C CYS A 224 -1.29 13.13 10.61
N SER A 225 -0.05 13.32 11.08
CA SER A 225 0.55 12.61 12.21
C SER A 225 1.50 13.51 13.00
N THR A 226 1.56 13.34 14.32
CA THR A 226 2.45 14.13 15.18
C THR A 226 3.91 13.70 15.11
N ASP A 227 4.16 12.41 14.88
CA ASP A 227 5.49 11.80 15.04
C ASP A 227 5.97 11.06 13.77
N GLY A 228 5.37 11.39 12.62
CA GLY A 228 5.54 10.68 11.36
C GLY A 228 4.45 9.64 11.11
N CYS A 229 4.29 9.23 9.86
CA CYS A 229 3.25 8.30 9.45
C CYS A 229 3.62 6.88 9.90
N THR A 230 2.68 6.19 10.55
CA THR A 230 2.82 4.79 10.96
C THR A 230 2.32 3.85 9.86
N PRO A 231 2.61 2.53 9.92
CA PRO A 231 2.04 1.56 9.00
C PRO A 231 0.51 1.61 8.92
N PHE A 232 -0.14 1.85 10.06
CA PHE A 232 -1.57 2.02 10.14
C PHE A 232 -2.06 3.27 9.39
N LEU A 233 -1.36 4.40 9.50
CA LEU A 233 -1.73 5.60 8.73
C LEU A 233 -1.55 5.38 7.22
N TYR A 234 -0.52 4.65 6.80
CA TYR A 234 -0.36 4.26 5.39
C TYR A 234 -1.54 3.44 4.85
N MET A 235 -2.05 2.51 5.67
CA MET A 235 -3.26 1.75 5.39
C MET A 235 -4.47 2.69 5.21
N MET A 236 -4.68 3.59 6.18
CA MET A 236 -5.79 4.55 6.15
C MET A 236 -5.73 5.48 4.93
N HIS A 237 -4.56 6.01 4.60
CA HIS A 237 -4.37 6.85 3.41
C HIS A 237 -4.64 6.09 2.12
N LYS A 238 -4.25 4.81 2.03
CA LYS A 238 -4.55 3.97 0.87
C LYS A 238 -6.05 3.77 0.70
N MET A 239 -6.74 3.41 1.77
CA MET A 239 -8.21 3.33 1.77
C MET A 239 -8.81 4.65 1.29
N ALA A 240 -8.25 5.80 1.70
CA ALA A 240 -8.81 7.12 1.39
C ALA A 240 -8.57 7.60 -0.03
N ARG A 241 -7.48 7.17 -0.63
CA ARG A 241 -7.21 7.44 -2.04
C ARG A 241 -8.17 6.70 -2.95
N ASP A 242 -8.38 5.40 -2.68
CA ASP A 242 -9.14 4.54 -3.58
C ASP A 242 -10.65 4.81 -3.48
N ARG A 243 -11.10 5.45 -2.38
CA ARG A 243 -12.48 5.89 -2.22
C ARG A 243 -12.57 7.41 -2.25
N HIS A 244 -13.20 7.94 -3.29
CA HIS A 244 -13.50 9.38 -3.39
C HIS A 244 -14.35 9.97 -2.24
N ARG A 245 -14.79 9.16 -1.26
CA ARG A 245 -15.52 9.59 -0.07
C ARG A 245 -15.19 8.70 1.13
N PHE A 246 -14.32 9.18 1.99
CA PHE A 246 -14.00 8.52 3.27
C PHE A 246 -15.12 8.59 4.32
N ILE A 247 -16.18 9.33 4.01
CA ILE A 247 -17.26 9.67 4.94
C ILE A 247 -18.47 8.74 4.74
N GLU A 248 -18.35 7.65 3.98
CA GLU A 248 -19.43 6.66 3.87
C GLU A 248 -19.43 5.66 5.03
N GLU A 249 -20.62 5.29 5.51
CA GLU A 249 -20.86 4.26 6.54
C GLU A 249 -20.12 2.95 6.23
N SER A 250 -19.87 2.67 4.95
CA SER A 250 -19.12 1.50 4.46
C SER A 250 -17.69 1.44 4.99
N VAL A 251 -16.93 2.54 4.96
CA VAL A 251 -15.53 2.59 5.45
C VAL A 251 -15.45 2.29 6.95
N ARG A 252 -16.44 2.76 7.73
CA ARG A 252 -16.51 2.51 9.18
C ARG A 252 -16.84 1.07 9.51
N LEU A 253 -17.78 0.47 8.78
CA LEU A 253 -18.11 -0.95 8.91
C LEU A 253 -16.91 -1.83 8.56
N ASP A 254 -16.15 -1.43 7.56
CA ASP A 254 -14.94 -2.13 7.14
C ASP A 254 -13.82 -2.00 8.16
N PHE A 255 -13.64 -0.81 8.75
CA PHE A 255 -12.75 -0.60 9.88
C PHE A 255 -13.14 -1.51 11.04
N ARG A 256 -14.41 -1.48 11.47
CA ARG A 256 -14.91 -2.36 12.54
C ARG A 256 -14.59 -3.82 12.27
N ARG A 257 -14.93 -4.34 11.08
CA ARG A 257 -14.65 -5.74 10.69
C ARG A 257 -13.16 -6.07 10.75
N ALA A 258 -12.30 -5.19 10.25
CA ALA A 258 -10.86 -5.38 10.30
C ALA A 258 -10.34 -5.51 11.75
N PHE A 259 -11.01 -4.86 12.72
CA PHE A 259 -10.65 -4.90 14.14
C PHE A 259 -11.45 -5.89 14.98
N GLU A 260 -12.52 -6.50 14.43
CA GLU A 260 -13.27 -7.56 15.09
C GLU A 260 -12.36 -8.78 15.32
N GLY A 261 -12.05 -9.06 16.58
CA GLY A 261 -11.14 -10.14 16.99
C GLY A 261 -9.69 -9.72 17.22
N ILE A 262 -9.35 -8.44 16.97
CA ILE A 262 -8.04 -7.88 17.32
C ILE A 262 -8.08 -7.34 18.76
N SER A 263 -7.62 -8.16 19.71
CA SER A 263 -7.37 -7.71 21.09
C SER A 263 -6.11 -6.84 21.11
N THR A 264 -6.24 -5.55 20.85
CA THR A 264 -5.13 -4.61 21.01
C THR A 264 -5.33 -3.76 22.27
N ASP A 265 -4.31 -3.74 23.12
CA ASP A 265 -4.24 -2.80 24.24
C ASP A 265 -4.19 -1.33 23.76
N ASN A 266 -4.00 -1.12 22.45
CA ASN A 266 -3.86 0.17 21.79
C ASN A 266 -5.07 0.57 20.92
N LEU A 267 -6.23 -0.08 21.09
CA LEU A 267 -7.41 0.18 20.24
C LEU A 267 -7.82 1.67 20.25
N ALA A 268 -7.85 2.30 21.42
CA ALA A 268 -8.13 3.73 21.53
C ALA A 268 -7.13 4.61 20.75
N SER A 269 -5.85 4.24 20.74
CA SER A 269 -4.82 4.96 19.96
C SER A 269 -5.01 4.80 18.46
N LEU A 270 -5.47 3.63 17.99
CA LEU A 270 -5.79 3.41 16.57
C LEU A 270 -7.02 4.22 16.13
N TYR A 271 -8.05 4.27 16.96
CA TYR A 271 -9.22 5.14 16.73
C TYR A 271 -8.83 6.62 16.70
N LEU A 272 -7.95 7.06 17.61
CA LEU A 272 -7.45 8.43 17.63
C LEU A 272 -6.65 8.77 16.36
N ALA A 273 -5.74 7.87 15.96
CA ALA A 273 -4.95 8.04 14.74
C ALA A 273 -5.83 8.06 13.48
N ALA A 274 -6.84 7.19 13.42
CA ALA A 274 -7.78 7.19 12.31
C ALA A 274 -8.63 8.46 12.29
N MET A 275 -9.21 8.86 13.43
CA MET A 275 -9.95 10.11 13.52
C MET A 275 -9.11 11.31 13.05
N ARG A 276 -7.83 11.40 13.46
CA ARG A 276 -6.92 12.45 12.99
C ARG A 276 -6.74 12.40 11.47
N ALA A 277 -6.49 11.22 10.92
CA ALA A 277 -6.32 11.04 9.47
C ALA A 277 -7.59 11.43 8.70
N GLU A 278 -8.76 11.04 9.17
CA GLU A 278 -10.04 11.39 8.56
C GLU A 278 -10.34 12.89 8.66
N ALA A 279 -10.14 13.49 9.83
CA ALA A 279 -10.33 14.92 10.05
C ALA A 279 -9.39 15.76 9.18
N PHE A 280 -8.13 15.34 9.05
CA PHE A 280 -7.16 15.97 8.16
C PHE A 280 -7.67 16.02 6.72
N ILE A 281 -8.21 14.90 6.21
CA ILE A 281 -8.75 14.80 4.85
C ILE A 281 -10.02 15.65 4.71
N ALA A 282 -10.92 15.61 5.70
CA ALA A 282 -12.17 16.37 5.68
C ALA A 282 -11.94 17.89 5.71
N LEU A 283 -10.89 18.35 6.38
CA LEU A 283 -10.48 19.76 6.41
C LEU A 283 -9.75 20.19 5.12
N GLY A 284 -9.43 19.26 4.22
CA GLY A 284 -8.74 19.55 2.96
C GLY A 284 -7.28 19.99 3.15
N ILE A 285 -6.66 19.60 4.27
CA ILE A 285 -5.26 19.96 4.57
C ILE A 285 -4.34 19.24 3.57
N THR A 286 -3.30 19.92 3.12
CA THR A 286 -2.36 19.40 2.15
C THR A 286 -1.44 18.37 2.78
N HIS A 287 -1.47 17.14 2.28
CA HIS A 287 -0.47 16.14 2.64
C HIS A 287 0.93 16.60 2.19
N THR A 288 1.79 16.89 3.15
CA THR A 288 3.26 16.99 2.97
C THR A 288 3.95 15.66 3.24
N CYS A 289 3.17 14.65 3.66
CA CYS A 289 3.62 13.26 3.72
C CYS A 289 3.78 12.68 2.32
N CYS A 290 4.02 11.37 2.23
CA CYS A 290 4.18 10.64 0.98
C CYS A 290 2.92 10.75 0.07
N LYS A 291 2.71 11.92 -0.55
CA LYS A 291 1.65 12.23 -1.50
C LYS A 291 1.78 11.27 -2.69
N GLU A 292 0.66 10.68 -3.08
CA GLU A 292 0.33 10.17 -4.42
C GLU A 292 1.21 9.08 -5.09
N HIS A 293 2.44 8.85 -4.63
CA HIS A 293 3.43 8.11 -5.41
C HIS A 293 3.39 6.59 -5.27
N GLY A 294 2.58 6.08 -4.34
CA GLY A 294 2.38 4.65 -4.18
C GLY A 294 3.65 3.92 -3.76
N ILE A 295 3.58 3.26 -2.62
CA ILE A 295 4.57 2.26 -2.22
C ILE A 295 4.84 1.23 -3.35
N SER A 296 3.86 1.01 -4.25
CA SER A 296 3.95 0.01 -5.32
C SER A 296 4.98 0.31 -6.41
N ASN A 297 5.44 1.56 -6.57
CA ASN A 297 6.43 1.94 -7.58
C ASN A 297 7.70 2.47 -6.93
N ALA A 298 8.34 1.66 -6.08
CA ALA A 298 9.68 1.89 -5.54
C ALA A 298 10.80 2.12 -6.59
N LEU A 299 10.46 2.22 -7.88
CA LEU A 299 11.37 2.50 -9.00
C LEU A 299 11.23 3.93 -9.56
N GLN A 300 10.23 4.70 -9.16
CA GLN A 300 10.13 6.13 -9.48
C GLN A 300 10.19 6.94 -8.19
N ALA A 301 11.41 7.26 -7.77
CA ALA A 301 11.66 8.26 -6.75
C ALA A 301 11.17 9.61 -7.26
N TYR A 302 9.95 9.98 -6.90
CA TYR A 302 9.53 11.37 -7.01
C TYR A 302 10.28 12.16 -5.94
N PRO A 303 10.81 13.34 -6.29
CA PRO A 303 11.55 14.16 -5.34
C PRO A 303 10.65 14.47 -4.14
N MET A 304 11.22 14.31 -2.95
CA MET A 304 10.64 14.87 -1.72
C MET A 304 10.26 16.34 -1.94
N ILE A 305 9.08 16.73 -1.43
CA ILE A 305 8.78 18.13 -1.12
C ILE A 305 9.92 18.60 -0.21
N ASP A 306 10.58 19.69 -0.59
CA ASP A 306 11.69 20.20 0.19
C ASP A 306 11.18 20.76 1.52
N ARG A 307 12.07 20.87 2.51
CA ARG A 307 11.65 21.25 3.85
C ARG A 307 11.10 22.68 3.91
N ASP A 308 11.57 23.57 3.04
CA ASP A 308 11.11 24.95 3.00
C ASP A 308 9.68 24.99 2.43
N GLU A 309 9.37 24.21 1.39
CA GLU A 309 8.01 24.03 0.85
C GLU A 309 7.06 23.38 1.87
N ILE A 310 7.54 22.42 2.67
CA ILE A 310 6.74 21.85 3.78
C ILE A 310 6.42 22.93 4.81
N ASP A 311 7.40 23.74 5.19
CA ASP A 311 7.22 24.81 6.19
C ASP A 311 6.26 25.90 5.66
N GLU A 312 6.37 26.28 4.38
CA GLU A 312 5.44 27.20 3.71
C GLU A 312 4.00 26.67 3.72
N ILE A 313 3.78 25.41 3.32
CA ILE A 313 2.44 24.80 3.33
C ILE A 313 1.87 24.78 4.76
N GLN A 314 2.68 24.41 5.76
CA GLN A 314 2.22 24.37 7.15
C GLN A 314 1.92 25.76 7.73
N GLU A 315 2.65 26.79 7.31
CA GLU A 315 2.36 28.17 7.68
C GLU A 315 1.06 28.66 7.01
N GLU A 316 0.86 28.38 5.72
CA GLU A 316 -0.36 28.74 4.99
C GLU A 316 -1.61 28.05 5.56
N GLU A 317 -1.49 26.79 5.94
CA GLU A 317 -2.60 25.97 6.45
C GLU A 317 -2.68 25.93 7.99
N SER A 318 -1.91 26.78 8.70
CA SER A 318 -1.77 26.72 10.17
C SER A 318 -3.11 26.78 10.90
N ARG A 319 -4.05 27.60 10.41
CA ARG A 319 -5.41 27.70 10.98
C ARG A 319 -6.19 26.39 10.86
N LEU A 320 -6.06 25.67 9.75
CA LEU A 320 -6.72 24.38 9.58
C LEU A 320 -6.05 23.30 10.45
N ILE A 321 -4.73 23.38 10.59
CA ILE A 321 -3.96 22.49 11.48
C ILE A 321 -4.37 22.70 12.95
N GLU A 322 -4.57 23.95 13.39
CA GLU A 322 -5.10 24.25 14.73
C GLU A 322 -6.49 23.63 14.93
N VAL A 323 -7.39 23.76 13.94
CA VAL A 323 -8.72 23.13 14.00
C VAL A 323 -8.61 21.60 14.05
N LEU A 324 -7.70 21.00 13.29
CA LEU A 324 -7.43 19.56 13.35
C LEU A 324 -7.00 19.15 14.77
N ASP A 325 -6.07 19.88 15.38
CA ASP A 325 -5.57 19.57 16.72
C ASP A 325 -6.67 19.70 17.78
N ASP A 326 -7.50 20.75 17.71
CA ASP A 326 -8.67 20.92 18.58
C ASP A 326 -9.68 19.77 18.43
N MET A 327 -9.95 19.34 17.19
CA MET A 327 -10.83 18.20 16.92
C MET A 327 -10.29 16.91 17.54
N VAL A 328 -8.99 16.67 17.38
CA VAL A 328 -8.31 15.47 17.89
C VAL A 328 -8.29 15.48 19.42
N GLU A 329 -8.01 16.63 20.05
CA GLU A 329 -8.06 16.78 21.51
C GLU A 329 -9.47 16.55 22.06
N GLU A 330 -10.50 17.13 21.41
CA GLU A 330 -11.90 16.91 21.79
C GLU A 330 -12.26 15.41 21.71
N PHE A 331 -11.88 14.74 20.62
CA PHE A 331 -12.14 13.31 20.45
C PHE A 331 -11.38 12.47 21.47
N GLN A 332 -10.09 12.76 21.70
CA GLN A 332 -9.27 12.10 22.72
C GLN A 332 -9.90 12.20 24.11
N ALA A 333 -10.41 13.37 24.48
CA ALA A 333 -11.10 13.57 25.75
C ALA A 333 -12.37 12.70 25.87
N ARG A 334 -13.12 12.53 24.77
CA ARG A 334 -14.31 11.67 24.74
C ARG A 334 -13.97 10.19 24.92
N ILE A 335 -12.89 9.71 24.32
CA ILE A 335 -12.50 8.29 24.39
C ILE A 335 -11.55 7.95 25.55
N ALA A 336 -11.11 8.92 26.35
CA ALA A 336 -10.11 8.73 27.40
C ALA A 336 -10.48 7.64 28.44
N HIS A 337 -11.77 7.37 28.62
CA HIS A 337 -12.29 6.36 29.55
C HIS A 337 -12.68 5.03 28.86
N ILE A 338 -12.52 4.94 27.54
CA ILE A 338 -12.94 3.82 26.69
C ILE A 338 -11.69 3.16 26.11
N SER A 339 -10.99 2.35 26.91
CA SER A 339 -9.67 1.83 26.50
C SER A 339 -9.75 0.58 25.62
N HIS A 340 -10.78 -0.28 25.82
CA HIS A 340 -10.86 -1.62 25.21
C HIS A 340 -12.27 -2.02 24.75
N ASP A 341 -13.23 -1.08 24.72
CA ASP A 341 -14.60 -1.35 24.30
C ASP A 341 -14.79 -0.89 22.85
N LEU A 342 -14.73 -1.85 21.92
CA LEU A 342 -14.86 -1.60 20.48
C LEU A 342 -16.20 -0.97 20.13
N GLU A 343 -17.30 -1.44 20.73
CA GLU A 343 -18.64 -0.93 20.44
C GLU A 343 -18.80 0.51 20.93
N ALA A 344 -18.28 0.82 22.13
CA ALA A 344 -18.32 2.17 22.67
C ALA A 344 -17.41 3.13 21.89
N LEU A 345 -16.22 2.69 21.47
CA LEU A 345 -15.33 3.48 20.61
C LEU A 345 -15.98 3.76 19.25
N GLU A 346 -16.59 2.76 18.62
CA GLU A 346 -17.31 2.91 17.35
C GLU A 346 -18.50 3.87 17.48
N ALA A 347 -19.31 3.73 18.53
CA ALA A 347 -20.42 4.64 18.78
C ALA A 347 -19.95 6.07 18.99
N CYS A 348 -18.87 6.28 19.75
CA CYS A 348 -18.29 7.60 19.97
C CYS A 348 -17.73 8.21 18.67
N TRP A 349 -17.03 7.42 17.87
CA TRP A 349 -16.49 7.87 16.58
C TRP A 349 -17.62 8.22 15.61
N LYS A 350 -18.65 7.38 15.52
CA LYS A 350 -19.85 7.64 14.70
C LYS A 350 -20.54 8.94 15.12
N ASP A 351 -20.82 9.12 16.41
CA ASP A 351 -21.43 10.35 16.93
C ASP A 351 -20.59 11.59 16.58
N PHE A 352 -19.28 11.50 16.75
CA PHE A 352 -18.38 12.60 16.43
C PHE A 352 -18.49 13.00 14.95
N TRP A 353 -18.48 12.04 14.02
CA TRP A 353 -18.60 12.33 12.59
C TRP A 353 -19.99 12.74 12.13
N THR A 354 -21.05 12.21 12.73
CA THR A 354 -22.42 12.55 12.30
C THR A 354 -22.89 13.88 12.88
N CYS A 355 -22.38 14.26 14.05
CA CYS A 355 -22.86 15.43 14.78
C CYS A 355 -21.82 16.56 14.82
N ARG A 356 -20.59 16.25 15.24
CA ARG A 356 -19.60 17.28 15.57
C ARG A 356 -18.83 17.78 14.35
N VAL A 357 -18.35 16.88 13.48
CA VAL A 357 -17.59 17.29 12.28
C VAL A 357 -18.39 18.21 11.35
N PRO A 358 -19.67 17.93 11.01
CA PRO A 358 -20.47 18.82 10.17
C PRO A 358 -20.67 20.21 10.80
N GLN A 359 -20.75 20.29 12.13
CA GLN A 359 -20.80 21.58 12.82
C GLN A 359 -19.51 22.37 12.60
N ILE A 360 -18.34 21.75 12.79
CA ILE A 360 -17.04 22.39 12.62
C ILE A 360 -16.84 22.83 11.17
N LEU A 361 -17.14 21.96 10.21
CA LEU A 361 -17.07 22.30 8.78
C LEU A 361 -18.06 23.43 8.44
N GLY A 362 -19.27 23.40 8.98
CA GLY A 362 -20.25 24.47 8.82
C GLY A 362 -19.85 25.79 9.48
N GLU A 363 -19.06 25.78 10.55
CA GLU A 363 -18.48 26.99 11.16
C GLU A 363 -17.34 27.57 10.30
N LEU A 364 -16.58 26.72 9.61
CA LEU A 364 -15.53 27.12 8.66
C LEU A 364 -16.13 27.69 7.36
N GLU A 365 -17.11 27.01 6.78
CA GLU A 365 -17.83 27.44 5.57
C GLU A 365 -18.76 28.62 5.85
N GLY A 366 -19.41 28.60 7.02
CA GLY A 366 -20.34 29.63 7.51
C GLY A 366 -19.66 30.88 8.04
N GLY A 367 -18.33 30.98 7.90
CA GLY A 367 -17.61 32.24 7.95
C GLY A 367 -18.11 33.16 6.84
N GLN A 368 -19.23 33.85 7.07
CA GLN A 368 -19.53 35.08 6.35
C GLN A 368 -18.27 35.93 6.44
N LEU A 369 -17.56 36.07 5.32
CA LEU A 369 -16.51 37.08 5.20
C LEU A 369 -17.06 38.34 5.82
N THR A 370 -16.38 38.84 6.85
CA THR A 370 -16.77 40.10 7.45
C THR A 370 -16.84 41.13 6.32
N ALA A 371 -17.70 42.15 6.46
CA ALA A 371 -17.79 43.18 5.42
C ALA A 371 -16.41 43.75 5.04
N SER A 372 -15.47 43.77 6.00
CA SER A 372 -14.07 44.15 5.81
C SER A 372 -13.25 43.15 4.98
N GLU A 373 -13.36 41.84 5.24
CA GLU A 373 -12.66 40.81 4.45
C GLU A 373 -13.22 40.74 3.02
N ARG A 374 -14.55 40.87 2.89
CA ARG A 374 -15.21 40.94 1.59
C ARG A 374 -14.76 42.15 0.79
N LEU A 375 -14.70 43.33 1.41
CA LEU A 375 -14.15 44.56 0.82
C LEU A 375 -12.66 44.43 0.46
N SER A 376 -11.88 43.74 1.29
CA SER A 376 -10.44 43.55 1.04
C SER A 376 -10.20 42.61 -0.13
N ALA A 377 -11.00 41.54 -0.25
CA ALA A 377 -11.01 40.63 -1.39
C ALA A 377 -11.45 41.37 -2.67
N GLU A 378 -12.47 42.22 -2.61
CA GLU A 378 -12.90 43.06 -3.74
C GLU A 378 -11.79 44.03 -4.19
N GLN A 379 -11.01 44.59 -3.25
CA GLN A 379 -9.89 45.50 -3.56
C GLN A 379 -8.74 44.83 -4.32
N ILE A 380 -8.55 43.52 -4.16
CA ILE A 380 -7.57 42.75 -4.94
C ILE A 380 -8.17 42.13 -6.22
N GLY A 381 -9.42 42.49 -6.55
CA GLY A 381 -10.07 42.11 -7.80
C GLY A 381 -10.95 40.86 -7.74
N VAL A 382 -11.26 40.34 -6.55
CA VAL A 382 -12.23 39.24 -6.41
C VAL A 382 -13.63 39.76 -6.71
N VAL A 383 -14.27 39.20 -7.75
CA VAL A 383 -15.66 39.51 -8.10
C VAL A 383 -16.53 38.38 -7.55
N TRP A 384 -17.47 38.72 -6.68
CA TRP A 384 -18.45 37.75 -6.19
C TRP A 384 -19.52 37.54 -7.25
N GLU A 385 -19.73 36.30 -7.69
CA GLU A 385 -20.94 35.96 -8.42
C GLU A 385 -22.13 36.25 -7.51
N SER A 386 -22.89 37.28 -7.85
CA SER A 386 -24.22 37.44 -7.28
C SER A 386 -24.98 36.19 -7.65
N GLN A 387 -25.47 35.44 -6.65
CA GLN A 387 -26.66 34.61 -6.83
C GLN A 387 -27.77 35.56 -7.26
N SER A 388 -27.83 35.86 -8.55
CA SER A 388 -28.94 36.57 -9.14
C SER A 388 -30.14 35.69 -8.91
N GLU A 389 -31.09 36.22 -8.15
CA GLU A 389 -32.47 35.77 -8.08
C GLU A 389 -32.94 35.41 -9.50
N SER A 390 -32.87 34.13 -9.86
CA SER A 390 -33.61 33.57 -10.97
C SER A 390 -35.05 33.33 -10.49
N ASP A 391 -35.70 34.43 -10.08
CA ASP A 391 -37.16 34.55 -9.95
C ASP A 391 -37.75 35.04 -11.28
N GLU A 392 -37.22 34.55 -12.40
CA GLU A 392 -37.96 34.56 -13.66
C GLU A 392 -38.79 33.28 -13.73
N VAL A 393 -40.10 33.44 -13.51
CA VAL A 393 -41.13 32.44 -13.79
C VAL A 393 -40.92 31.88 -15.20
N PRO A 394 -40.55 30.60 -15.37
CA PRO A 394 -40.62 29.95 -16.67
C PRO A 394 -42.08 29.56 -16.90
N GLY A 395 -42.69 30.14 -17.93
CA GLY A 395 -43.90 29.57 -18.50
C GLY A 395 -43.62 28.14 -18.95
N ASP A 396 -44.56 27.24 -18.64
CA ASP A 396 -44.70 25.88 -19.17
C ASP A 396 -43.37 25.15 -19.49
N SER A 397 -42.62 24.78 -18.45
CA SER A 397 -41.51 23.84 -18.58
C SER A 397 -42.04 22.41 -18.68
N GLU A 398 -41.66 21.71 -19.75
CA GLU A 398 -41.84 20.27 -19.94
C GLU A 398 -41.45 19.49 -18.67
N GLU A 399 -42.24 18.48 -18.32
CA GLU A 399 -41.91 17.52 -17.26
C GLU A 399 -40.47 17.01 -17.44
N ILE A 400 -39.59 17.37 -16.52
CA ILE A 400 -38.27 16.75 -16.38
C ILE A 400 -38.53 15.30 -15.96
N LEU A 401 -38.61 14.42 -16.95
CA LEU A 401 -38.54 12.99 -16.75
C LEU A 401 -37.20 12.69 -16.07
N GLY A 402 -37.25 12.19 -14.84
CA GLY A 402 -36.06 11.72 -14.13
C GLY A 402 -35.29 10.69 -14.95
N ASN A 403 -34.04 10.46 -14.53
CA ASN A 403 -33.11 9.56 -15.19
C ASN A 403 -33.80 8.24 -15.61
N PRO A 404 -33.90 7.94 -16.91
CA PRO A 404 -34.67 6.79 -17.39
C PRO A 404 -33.96 5.45 -17.16
N HIS A 405 -32.73 5.47 -16.65
CA HIS A 405 -31.94 4.28 -16.38
C HIS A 405 -32.15 3.81 -14.93
N PRO A 406 -32.07 2.48 -14.66
CA PRO A 406 -32.08 1.99 -13.29
C PRO A 406 -30.87 2.50 -12.51
N GLU A 407 -31.12 2.99 -11.30
CA GLU A 407 -30.09 3.49 -10.38
C GLU A 407 -28.99 2.43 -10.15
N GLY A 408 -27.73 2.85 -10.27
CA GLY A 408 -26.55 1.97 -10.12
C GLY A 408 -26.06 1.30 -11.41
N THR A 409 -26.64 1.60 -12.57
CA THR A 409 -26.12 1.14 -13.88
C THR A 409 -25.15 2.14 -14.49
N VAL A 410 -24.22 1.68 -15.36
CA VAL A 410 -23.26 2.57 -16.06
C VAL A 410 -23.98 3.67 -16.84
N ASP A 411 -25.10 3.33 -17.50
CA ASP A 411 -25.91 4.30 -18.25
C ASP A 411 -26.57 5.35 -17.33
N TRP A 412 -26.91 5.00 -16.09
CA TRP A 412 -27.41 5.94 -15.08
C TRP A 412 -26.33 6.96 -14.69
N PHE A 413 -25.11 6.51 -14.44
CA PHE A 413 -23.99 7.40 -14.11
C PHE A 413 -23.56 8.28 -15.28
N ASP A 414 -23.53 7.73 -16.51
CA ASP A 414 -23.24 8.50 -17.72
C ASP A 414 -24.29 9.58 -17.99
N TYR A 415 -25.56 9.33 -17.64
CA TYR A 415 -26.64 10.30 -17.73
C TYR A 415 -26.48 11.42 -16.70
N GLU A 416 -26.21 11.11 -15.43
CA GLU A 416 -25.94 12.10 -14.37
C GLU A 416 -24.66 12.91 -14.63
N LEU A 417 -23.60 12.29 -15.17
CA LEU A 417 -22.37 12.99 -15.54
C LEU A 417 -22.60 13.99 -16.68
N LYS A 418 -23.43 13.64 -17.66
CA LYS A 418 -23.75 14.53 -18.79
C LYS A 418 -24.69 15.67 -18.38
N SER A 419 -25.58 15.46 -17.41
CA SER A 419 -26.42 16.54 -16.88
C SER A 419 -25.59 17.56 -16.09
N ILE A 420 -24.55 17.12 -15.37
CA ILE A 420 -23.65 18.00 -14.61
C ILE A 420 -22.68 18.77 -15.53
N VAL A 421 -22.15 18.13 -16.58
CA VAL A 421 -21.15 18.74 -17.48
C VAL A 421 -21.79 19.62 -18.56
N GLY A 422 -23.10 19.50 -18.80
CA GLY A 422 -23.84 20.36 -19.74
C GLY A 422 -24.07 21.79 -19.26
N ASP A 423 -23.87 22.06 -17.96
CA ASP A 423 -24.13 23.35 -17.30
C ASP A 423 -22.83 24.10 -16.89
N ILE A 424 -21.69 23.77 -17.53
CA ILE A 424 -20.43 24.56 -17.52
C ILE A 424 -20.16 25.05 -18.95
#